data_AF-A0A8S0YMZ8-F1
#
_entry.id   AF-A0A8S0YMZ8-F1
#
_cell.length_a   1.000
_cell.length_b   1.000
_cell.length_c   1.000
_cell.angle_alpha   90.00
_cell.angle_beta   90.00
_cell.angle_gamma   90.00
#
_symmetry.space_group_name_H-M   'P 1'
#
loop_
_entity.id
_entity.type
_entity.pdbx_description
1 polymer ?
#
loop_
_entity_poly.entity_id
_entity_poly.type
_entity_poly.pdbx_seq_one_letter_code
_entity_poly.pdbx_strand_id
1 'polypeptide(L)'
;MAQVGANMEYQEYKWAYSIMDSSKVSACLISMLLIVYGSFRSLNMEREARERAEREREASLLGGKPPTTTSSSNSNVQTLNTMQALCFPLGSSVALLIMFFFFDSMQTLVAICTAIIACAALAFLLTPLCQYVAGSAGLGAARAPVCGRYSAPELAAALLAAAIVAVWVLTGHWLLMDAMGMGLCVTFIALIRLPSLKVSTLLLTGLLLYDVFWVFFSSYIFTTNVMVKVATRPAENPMNVVARRLQLGGAMRDAPKLSLPAKLVFPSMHHQGHFSMLGLGDIVMPGLLLCFVLRYDAYKKATLVCQMGQVPGPRSMGSRLTYFHCSLLGYFLGLLTATVSAEVFKAAQPALLYLVPFTLLPLLTMAYVKGDLRRMWSEPFIAPPNGKAGADFDV
;
A
#
# COMPACT_ATOMS: atom_id res chain seq x y z
N MET A 1 -23.27 37.20 29.53
CA MET A 1 -23.52 35.85 28.98
C MET A 1 -23.36 35.78 27.46
N ALA A 2 -23.86 36.74 26.66
CA ALA A 2 -23.70 36.73 25.20
C ALA A 2 -22.23 36.72 24.71
N GLN A 3 -21.33 37.45 25.39
CA GLN A 3 -19.90 37.52 25.04
C GLN A 3 -19.12 36.22 25.35
N VAL A 4 -19.60 35.43 26.32
CA VAL A 4 -19.02 34.12 26.66
C VAL A 4 -19.48 33.07 25.65
N GLY A 5 -20.76 33.11 25.24
CA GLY A 5 -21.30 32.26 24.17
C GLY A 5 -20.61 32.51 22.83
N ALA A 6 -20.39 33.77 22.45
CA ALA A 6 -19.68 34.12 21.22
C ALA A 6 -18.21 33.71 21.22
N ASN A 7 -17.51 33.79 22.36
CA ASN A 7 -16.14 33.30 22.47
C ASN A 7 -16.07 31.76 22.42
N MET A 8 -17.05 31.07 22.99
CA MET A 8 -17.13 29.60 22.96
C MET A 8 -17.44 29.10 21.54
N GLU A 9 -18.42 29.70 20.85
CA GLU A 9 -18.68 29.44 19.42
C GLU A 9 -17.44 29.74 18.58
N TYR A 10 -16.80 30.91 18.75
CA TYR A 10 -15.61 31.27 17.97
C TYR A 10 -14.44 30.28 18.18
N GLN A 11 -14.31 29.73 19.37
CA GLN A 11 -13.29 28.73 19.71
C GLN A 11 -13.65 27.34 19.17
N GLU A 12 -14.94 26.97 19.12
CA GLU A 12 -15.42 25.79 18.40
C GLU A 12 -15.25 25.92 16.89
N TYR A 13 -15.54 27.08 16.30
CA TYR A 13 -15.31 27.35 14.88
C TYR A 13 -13.83 27.28 14.52
N LYS A 14 -12.93 27.84 15.35
CA LYS A 14 -11.47 27.68 15.19
C LYS A 14 -11.02 26.24 15.32
N TRP A 15 -11.58 25.48 16.27
CA TRP A 15 -11.25 24.07 16.47
C TRP A 15 -11.71 23.21 15.28
N ALA A 16 -12.94 23.41 14.80
CA ALA A 16 -13.48 22.75 13.62
C ALA A 16 -12.68 23.12 12.35
N TYR A 17 -12.29 24.39 12.17
CA TYR A 17 -11.43 24.82 11.07
C TYR A 17 -10.00 24.27 11.16
N SER A 18 -9.44 24.12 12.36
CA SER A 18 -8.11 23.52 12.59
C SER A 18 -8.10 22.01 12.40
N ILE A 19 -9.23 21.35 12.67
CA ILE A 19 -9.45 19.93 12.31
C ILE A 19 -9.58 19.78 10.80
N MET A 20 -10.29 20.71 10.16
CA MET A 20 -10.43 20.82 8.70
C MET A 20 -9.25 21.57 8.06
N ASP A 21 -8.04 21.47 8.63
CA ASP A 21 -6.86 21.98 7.94
C ASP A 21 -6.76 21.26 6.58
N SER A 22 -6.59 22.04 5.51
CA SER A 22 -6.63 21.55 4.13
C SER A 22 -5.63 20.41 3.91
N SER A 23 -4.55 20.41 4.68
CA SER A 23 -3.48 19.40 4.68
C SER A 23 -3.94 18.02 5.19
N LYS A 24 -4.82 17.97 6.20
CA LYS A 24 -5.33 16.72 6.77
C LYS A 24 -6.42 16.14 5.89
N VAL A 25 -7.27 17.00 5.34
CA VAL A 25 -8.29 16.61 4.37
C VAL A 25 -7.64 16.08 3.10
N SER A 26 -6.61 16.77 2.57
CA SER A 26 -5.86 16.29 1.40
C SER A 26 -5.15 14.97 1.68
N ALA A 27 -4.50 14.81 2.85
CA ALA A 27 -3.88 13.55 3.25
C ALA A 27 -4.89 12.39 3.30
N CYS A 28 -6.08 12.64 3.88
CA CYS A 28 -7.17 11.67 3.93
C CYS A 28 -7.64 11.28 2.53
N LEU A 29 -7.93 12.26 1.67
CA LEU A 29 -8.39 12.04 0.30
C LEU A 29 -7.36 11.27 -0.52
N ILE A 30 -6.09 11.67 -0.46
CA ILE A 30 -4.99 11.00 -1.17
C ILE A 30 -4.87 9.56 -0.69
N SER A 31 -4.91 9.30 0.63
CA SER A 31 -4.83 7.93 1.14
C SER A 31 -5.97 7.03 0.64
N MET A 32 -7.20 7.55 0.58
CA MET A 32 -8.34 6.82 0.01
C MET A 32 -8.14 6.55 -1.48
N LEU A 33 -7.69 7.54 -2.25
CA LEU A 33 -7.41 7.38 -3.68
C LEU A 33 -6.31 6.34 -3.94
N LEU A 34 -5.24 6.33 -3.13
CA LEU A 34 -4.17 5.34 -3.23
C LEU A 34 -4.67 3.93 -2.94
N ILE A 35 -5.50 3.75 -1.91
CA ILE A 35 -6.08 2.44 -1.57
C ILE A 35 -7.02 1.97 -2.68
N VAL A 36 -7.90 2.85 -3.17
CA VAL A 36 -8.84 2.55 -4.25
C VAL A 36 -8.06 2.17 -5.51
N TYR A 37 -7.14 3.02 -5.96
CA TYR A 37 -6.33 2.78 -7.15
C TYR A 37 -5.49 1.50 -7.03
N GLY A 38 -4.79 1.31 -5.90
CA GLY A 38 -4.00 0.12 -5.63
C GLY A 38 -4.82 -1.16 -5.63
N SER A 39 -6.01 -1.13 -5.03
CA SER A 39 -6.93 -2.28 -4.99
C SER A 39 -7.46 -2.64 -6.38
N PHE A 40 -7.90 -1.64 -7.16
CA PHE A 40 -8.36 -1.87 -8.54
C PHE A 40 -7.23 -2.34 -9.44
N ARG A 41 -6.03 -1.79 -9.29
CA ARG A 41 -4.84 -2.24 -10.01
C ARG A 41 -4.50 -3.69 -9.69
N SER A 42 -4.53 -4.08 -8.41
CA SER A 42 -4.32 -5.47 -7.99
C SER A 42 -5.33 -6.42 -8.62
N LEU A 43 -6.62 -6.01 -8.65
CA LEU A 43 -7.70 -6.77 -9.28
C LEU A 43 -7.51 -6.88 -10.79
N ASN A 44 -7.11 -5.80 -11.46
CA ASN A 44 -6.87 -5.79 -12.91
C ASN A 44 -5.73 -6.75 -13.28
N MET A 45 -4.63 -6.72 -12.53
CA MET A 45 -3.52 -7.66 -12.72
C MET A 45 -3.94 -9.12 -12.54
N GLU A 46 -4.86 -9.40 -11.62
CA GLU A 46 -5.40 -10.75 -11.43
C GLU A 46 -6.26 -11.20 -12.62
N ARG A 47 -7.10 -10.32 -13.15
CA ARG A 47 -7.90 -10.61 -14.35
C ARG A 47 -7.01 -10.89 -15.56
N GLU A 48 -6.03 -10.04 -15.80
CA GLU A 48 -5.06 -10.25 -16.88
C GLU A 48 -4.28 -11.55 -16.72
N ALA A 49 -3.84 -11.89 -15.51
CA ALA A 49 -3.13 -13.14 -15.25
C ALA A 49 -4.03 -14.36 -15.53
N ARG A 50 -5.31 -14.28 -15.17
CA ARG A 50 -6.29 -15.33 -15.44
C ARG A 50 -6.58 -15.49 -16.93
N GLU A 51 -6.79 -14.38 -17.65
CA GLU A 51 -7.01 -14.39 -19.11
C GLU A 51 -5.80 -14.95 -19.86
N ARG A 52 -4.58 -14.61 -19.43
CA ARG A 52 -3.35 -15.19 -20.01
C ARG A 52 -3.28 -16.69 -19.77
N ALA A 53 -3.57 -17.15 -18.55
CA ALA A 53 -3.58 -18.58 -18.23
C ALA A 53 -4.66 -19.35 -19.01
N GLU A 54 -5.83 -18.75 -19.24
CA GLU A 54 -6.90 -19.33 -20.07
C GLU A 54 -6.48 -19.42 -21.55
N ARG A 55 -5.86 -18.37 -22.11
CA ARG A 55 -5.31 -18.40 -23.49
C ARG A 55 -4.19 -19.42 -23.65
N GLU A 56 -3.30 -19.55 -22.66
CA GLU A 56 -2.24 -20.56 -22.66
C GLU A 56 -2.81 -21.98 -22.61
N ARG A 57 -3.86 -22.21 -21.79
CA ARG A 57 -4.59 -23.48 -21.74
C ARG A 57 -5.25 -23.79 -23.08
N GLU A 58 -5.95 -22.83 -23.69
CA GLU A 58 -6.58 -23.00 -25.00
C GLU A 58 -5.55 -23.32 -26.10
N ALA A 59 -4.42 -22.60 -26.13
CA ALA A 59 -3.33 -22.86 -27.06
C ALA A 59 -2.69 -24.26 -26.87
N SER A 60 -2.61 -24.74 -25.62
CA SER A 60 -2.12 -26.09 -25.33
C SER A 60 -3.09 -27.19 -25.78
N LEU A 61 -4.40 -26.93 -25.76
CA LEU A 61 -5.44 -27.87 -26.24
C LEU A 61 -5.48 -27.95 -27.77
N LEU A 62 -5.12 -26.87 -28.48
CA LEU A 62 -5.11 -26.79 -29.94
C LEU A 62 -3.84 -27.36 -30.62
N GLY A 63 -3.00 -28.11 -29.89
CA GLY A 63 -1.92 -28.92 -30.48
C GLY A 63 -0.55 -28.24 -30.60
N GLY A 64 -0.30 -27.14 -29.90
CA GLY A 64 1.05 -26.56 -29.77
C GLY A 64 1.93 -27.42 -28.85
N LYS A 65 3.11 -27.83 -29.33
CA LYS A 65 4.21 -28.45 -28.55
C LYS A 65 4.27 -27.83 -27.14
N PRO A 66 4.39 -28.62 -26.05
CA PRO A 66 4.49 -28.04 -24.72
C PRO A 66 5.65 -27.05 -24.76
N PRO A 67 5.44 -25.78 -24.38
CA PRO A 67 6.56 -24.87 -24.24
C PRO A 67 7.50 -25.53 -23.24
N THR A 68 8.75 -25.73 -23.66
CA THR A 68 9.88 -26.08 -22.80
C THR A 68 9.74 -25.31 -21.50
N THR A 69 9.65 -26.04 -20.39
CA THR A 69 9.68 -25.60 -19.00
C THR A 69 10.60 -24.41 -18.77
N THR A 70 10.09 -23.21 -19.06
CA THR A 70 10.75 -21.92 -18.87
C THR A 70 9.70 -20.82 -18.85
N SER A 71 8.65 -21.04 -18.07
CA SER A 71 7.71 -19.98 -17.70
C SER A 71 7.00 -20.33 -16.41
N SER A 72 7.77 -20.58 -15.35
CA SER A 72 7.48 -19.87 -14.10
C SER A 72 7.66 -18.38 -14.41
N SER A 73 6.75 -17.81 -15.20
CA SER A 73 6.66 -16.37 -15.38
C SER A 73 6.54 -15.84 -13.97
N ASN A 74 7.61 -15.21 -13.47
CA ASN A 74 7.70 -14.63 -12.15
C ASN A 74 6.41 -13.84 -11.91
N SER A 75 5.43 -14.48 -11.27
CA SER A 75 4.29 -13.77 -10.78
C SER A 75 4.90 -12.94 -9.68
N ASN A 76 5.16 -11.66 -9.97
CA ASN A 76 5.70 -10.66 -9.04
C ASN A 76 4.70 -10.37 -7.89
N VAL A 77 3.91 -11.37 -7.55
CA VAL A 77 2.80 -11.37 -6.64
C VAL A 77 3.27 -12.14 -5.42
N GLN A 78 3.48 -11.41 -4.34
CA GLN A 78 3.88 -12.00 -3.09
C GLN A 78 2.64 -12.31 -2.26
N THR A 79 2.36 -13.59 -2.06
CA THR A 79 1.31 -14.00 -1.11
C THR A 79 1.89 -13.99 0.30
N LEU A 80 1.12 -13.43 1.23
CA LEU A 80 1.56 -13.28 2.61
C LEU A 80 1.01 -14.42 3.46
N ASN A 81 1.89 -15.29 3.96
CA ASN A 81 1.52 -16.44 4.78
C ASN A 81 1.30 -16.04 6.25
N THR A 82 0.60 -16.89 7.02
CA THR A 82 0.35 -16.66 8.46
C THR A 82 1.65 -16.42 9.26
N MET A 83 2.71 -17.19 8.98
CA MET A 83 4.01 -17.01 9.64
C MET A 83 4.65 -15.67 9.25
N GLN A 84 4.58 -15.29 7.97
CA GLN A 84 5.09 -14.01 7.49
C GLN A 84 4.32 -12.83 8.10
N ALA A 85 3.00 -12.99 8.32
CA ALA A 85 2.17 -11.99 8.99
C ALA A 85 2.59 -11.75 10.44
N LEU A 86 2.91 -12.80 11.21
CA LEU A 86 3.42 -12.67 12.58
C LEU A 86 4.84 -12.13 12.62
N CYS A 87 5.69 -12.56 11.68
CA CYS A 87 7.06 -12.06 11.58
C CYS A 87 7.12 -10.57 11.20
N PHE A 88 6.06 -9.99 10.64
CA PHE A 88 6.08 -8.60 10.19
C PHE A 88 6.16 -7.59 11.37
N PRO A 89 5.28 -7.62 12.39
CA PRO A 89 5.44 -6.83 13.63
C PRO A 89 6.73 -7.12 14.41
N LEU A 90 7.17 -8.38 14.44
CA LEU A 90 8.39 -8.78 15.16
C LEU A 90 9.65 -8.26 14.44
N GLY A 91 9.72 -8.44 13.14
CA GLY A 91 10.82 -7.97 12.30
C GLY A 91 10.92 -6.45 12.28
N SER A 92 9.78 -5.75 12.22
CA SER A 92 9.76 -4.28 12.35
C SER A 92 10.24 -3.81 13.73
N SER A 93 9.92 -4.53 14.81
CA SER A 93 10.44 -4.22 16.15
C SER A 93 11.96 -4.36 16.24
N VAL A 94 12.51 -5.45 15.70
CA VAL A 94 13.96 -5.67 15.66
C VAL A 94 14.65 -4.61 14.79
N ALA A 95 14.11 -4.33 13.61
CA ALA A 95 14.64 -3.30 12.72
C ALA A 95 14.61 -1.90 13.35
N LEU A 96 13.54 -1.55 14.05
CA LEU A 96 13.41 -0.28 14.77
C LEU A 96 14.46 -0.16 15.88
N LEU A 97 14.68 -1.23 16.66
CA LEU A 97 15.73 -1.25 17.70
C LEU A 97 17.14 -1.12 17.11
N ILE A 98 17.45 -1.87 16.06
CA ILE A 98 18.73 -1.76 15.35
C ILE A 98 18.94 -0.33 14.87
N MET A 99 17.91 0.30 14.32
CA MET A 99 17.97 1.67 13.83
C MET A 99 18.09 2.69 14.97
N PHE A 100 17.49 2.44 16.13
CA PHE A 100 17.64 3.28 17.32
C PHE A 100 19.07 3.29 17.86
N PHE A 101 19.71 2.12 17.98
CA PHE A 101 21.08 2.00 18.51
C PHE A 101 22.16 2.35 17.47
N PHE A 102 21.97 1.97 16.21
CA PHE A 102 22.97 2.11 15.13
C PHE A 102 22.54 3.10 14.05
N PHE A 103 21.81 4.15 14.42
CA PHE A 103 21.23 5.14 13.50
C PHE A 103 22.24 5.63 12.46
N ASP A 104 23.41 6.11 12.92
CA ASP A 104 24.40 6.75 12.07
C ASP A 104 24.99 5.79 11.02
N SER A 105 25.11 4.51 11.37
CA SER A 105 25.64 3.48 10.48
C SER A 105 24.57 2.91 9.54
N MET A 106 23.31 2.81 9.99
CA MET A 106 22.25 2.13 9.26
C MET A 106 21.42 3.05 8.37
N GLN A 107 21.39 4.37 8.64
CA GLN A 107 20.58 5.33 7.88
C GLN A 107 20.92 5.34 6.37
N THR A 108 22.21 5.25 6.01
CA THR A 108 22.64 5.28 4.61
C THR A 108 22.23 4.00 3.88
N LEU A 109 22.36 2.85 4.55
CA LEU A 109 21.89 1.57 4.01
C LEU A 109 20.38 1.61 3.74
N VAL A 110 19.60 2.07 4.71
CA VAL A 110 18.13 2.19 4.57
C VAL A 110 17.77 3.18 3.46
N ALA A 111 18.49 4.30 3.32
CA ALA A 111 18.27 5.25 2.24
C ALA A 111 18.55 4.64 0.85
N ILE A 112 19.65 3.91 0.69
CA ILE A 112 19.99 3.22 -0.56
C ILE A 112 18.94 2.15 -0.89
N CYS A 113 18.58 1.30 0.08
CA CYS A 113 17.54 0.29 -0.09
C CYS A 113 16.21 0.94 -0.49
N THR A 114 15.85 2.05 0.16
CA THR A 114 14.60 2.75 -0.16
C THR A 114 14.64 3.34 -1.58
N ALA A 115 15.77 3.90 -2.02
CA ALA A 115 15.93 4.39 -3.39
C ALA A 115 15.77 3.27 -4.43
N ILE A 116 16.34 2.09 -4.17
CA ILE A 116 16.22 0.91 -5.05
C ILE A 116 14.77 0.43 -5.11
N ILE A 117 14.11 0.28 -3.96
CA ILE A 117 12.71 -0.17 -3.89
C ILE A 117 11.79 0.87 -4.56
N ALA A 118 12.04 2.17 -4.35
CA ALA A 118 11.29 3.25 -5.00
C ALA A 118 11.47 3.24 -6.52
N CYS A 119 12.68 2.99 -7.01
CA CYS A 119 12.96 2.84 -8.44
C CYS A 119 12.19 1.66 -9.03
N ALA A 120 12.25 0.49 -8.39
CA ALA A 120 11.52 -0.70 -8.83
C ALA A 120 9.99 -0.47 -8.82
N ALA A 121 9.47 0.17 -7.79
CA ALA A 121 8.05 0.51 -7.68
C ALA A 121 7.61 1.49 -8.79
N LEU A 122 8.36 2.56 -9.02
CA LEU A 122 8.07 3.50 -10.10
C LEU A 122 8.16 2.84 -11.47
N ALA A 123 9.17 2.01 -11.72
CA ALA A 123 9.30 1.26 -12.97
C ALA A 123 8.07 0.37 -13.21
N PHE A 124 7.62 -0.34 -12.17
CA PHE A 124 6.40 -1.15 -12.22
C PHE A 124 5.16 -0.29 -12.51
N LEU A 125 5.05 0.91 -11.92
CA LEU A 125 3.94 1.82 -12.17
C LEU A 125 3.94 2.42 -13.57
N LEU A 126 5.12 2.75 -14.11
CA LEU A 126 5.33 3.37 -15.42
C LEU A 126 5.26 2.38 -16.58
N THR A 127 5.51 1.08 -16.35
CA THR A 127 5.46 0.05 -17.39
C THR A 127 4.17 0.07 -18.23
N PRO A 128 2.95 0.05 -17.67
CA PRO A 128 1.73 0.11 -18.47
C PRO A 128 1.56 1.43 -19.24
N LEU A 129 2.05 2.55 -18.69
CA LEU A 129 2.05 3.85 -19.39
C LEU A 129 2.98 3.82 -20.60
N CYS A 130 4.20 3.30 -20.44
CA CYS A 130 5.15 3.16 -21.54
C CYS A 130 4.65 2.17 -22.59
N GLN A 131 4.00 1.08 -22.19
CA GLN A 131 3.37 0.13 -23.13
C GLN A 131 2.21 0.77 -23.90
N TYR A 132 1.38 1.57 -23.25
CA TYR A 132 0.29 2.31 -23.89
C TYR A 132 0.83 3.33 -24.91
N VAL A 133 1.82 4.13 -24.52
CA VAL A 133 2.45 5.12 -25.40
C VAL A 133 3.16 4.45 -26.59
N ALA A 134 3.93 3.39 -26.35
CA ALA A 134 4.60 2.65 -27.42
C ALA A 134 3.61 1.99 -28.40
N GLY A 135 2.47 1.48 -27.89
CA GLY A 135 1.38 0.96 -28.71
C GLY A 135 0.71 2.02 -29.58
N SER A 136 0.56 3.25 -29.08
CA SER A 136 0.02 4.38 -29.85
C SER A 136 0.98 4.92 -30.92
N ALA A 137 2.29 4.80 -30.68
CA ALA A 137 3.34 5.30 -31.57
C ALA A 137 3.72 4.30 -32.68
N GLY A 138 3.14 3.09 -32.70
CA GLY A 138 3.46 2.06 -33.68
C GLY A 138 4.92 1.59 -33.65
N LEU A 139 5.67 1.86 -32.57
CA LEU A 139 7.05 1.41 -32.45
C LEU A 139 7.07 -0.11 -32.23
N GLY A 140 7.35 -0.84 -33.32
CA GLY A 140 7.63 -2.27 -33.26
C GLY A 140 8.77 -2.59 -32.29
N ALA A 141 8.71 -3.77 -31.68
CA ALA A 141 9.66 -4.22 -30.66
C ALA A 141 11.12 -4.07 -31.11
N ALA A 142 11.86 -3.15 -30.49
CA ALA A 142 13.30 -3.03 -30.70
C ALA A 142 14.01 -4.22 -30.03
N ARG A 143 14.73 -5.03 -30.82
CA ARG A 143 15.58 -6.13 -30.31
C ARG A 143 16.97 -5.58 -29.99
N ALA A 144 17.37 -5.62 -28.72
CA ALA A 144 18.76 -5.37 -28.32
C ALA A 144 19.58 -6.67 -28.47
N PRO A 145 20.80 -6.63 -29.05
CA PRO A 145 21.53 -7.83 -29.46
C PRO A 145 22.34 -8.55 -28.37
N VAL A 146 22.37 -8.10 -27.11
CA VAL A 146 23.37 -8.61 -26.13
C VAL A 146 22.80 -9.09 -24.79
N CYS A 147 21.56 -8.79 -24.41
CA CYS A 147 21.01 -9.22 -23.11
C CYS A 147 19.51 -9.50 -23.20
N GLY A 148 19.11 -10.74 -23.55
CA GLY A 148 17.73 -11.23 -23.37
C GLY A 148 16.62 -10.52 -24.15
N ARG A 149 15.41 -11.09 -24.12
CA ARG A 149 14.19 -10.47 -24.66
C ARG A 149 13.62 -9.47 -23.63
N TYR A 150 14.20 -8.30 -23.49
CA TYR A 150 13.54 -7.21 -22.74
C TYR A 150 12.60 -6.46 -23.67
N SER A 151 11.37 -6.21 -23.21
CA SER A 151 10.42 -5.39 -23.94
C SER A 151 10.91 -3.93 -23.89
N ALA A 152 11.13 -3.28 -25.04
CA ALA A 152 11.53 -1.88 -25.12
C ALA A 152 10.79 -0.92 -24.15
N PRO A 153 9.46 -1.04 -23.94
CA PRO A 153 8.74 -0.21 -22.97
C PRO A 153 9.10 -0.49 -21.50
N GLU A 154 9.53 -1.71 -21.15
CA GLU A 154 9.97 -2.04 -19.78
C GLU A 154 11.32 -1.38 -19.48
N LEU A 155 12.25 -1.41 -20.44
CA LEU A 155 13.53 -0.72 -20.31
C LEU A 155 13.33 0.81 -20.24
N ALA A 156 12.45 1.36 -21.08
CA ALA A 156 12.12 2.78 -21.05
C ALA A 156 11.50 3.21 -19.71
N ALA A 157 10.57 2.41 -19.16
CA ALA A 157 9.98 2.65 -17.85
C ALA A 157 11.02 2.57 -16.72
N ALA A 158 11.94 1.60 -16.78
CA ALA A 158 13.02 1.46 -15.80
C ALA A 158 14.00 2.64 -15.85
N LEU A 159 14.39 3.09 -17.04
CA LEU A 159 15.27 4.25 -17.21
C LEU A 159 14.60 5.54 -16.74
N LEU A 160 13.31 5.73 -17.05
CA LEU A 160 12.54 6.89 -16.59
C LEU A 160 12.39 6.89 -15.06
N ALA A 161 12.10 5.73 -14.45
CA ALA A 161 12.04 5.58 -13.00
C ALA A 161 13.39 5.91 -12.35
N ALA A 162 14.49 5.38 -12.90
CA ALA A 162 15.84 5.65 -12.41
C ALA A 162 16.19 7.15 -12.52
N ALA A 163 15.78 7.82 -13.60
CA ALA A 163 15.97 9.26 -13.77
C ALA A 163 15.21 10.06 -12.70
N ILE A 164 13.94 9.71 -12.42
CA ILE A 164 13.13 10.37 -11.37
C ILE A 164 13.79 10.19 -9.99
N VAL A 165 14.22 8.98 -9.65
CA VAL A 165 14.91 8.72 -8.37
C VAL A 165 16.24 9.45 -8.29
N ALA A 166 17.01 9.50 -9.39
CA ALA A 166 18.26 10.26 -9.44
C ALA A 166 18.02 11.75 -9.21
N VAL A 167 17.04 12.35 -9.89
CA VAL A 167 16.66 13.76 -9.66
C VAL A 167 16.23 13.97 -8.21
N TRP A 168 15.49 13.06 -7.60
CA TRP A 168 15.14 13.16 -6.18
C TRP A 168 16.38 13.12 -5.27
N VAL A 169 17.29 12.18 -5.51
CA VAL A 169 18.53 12.06 -4.73
C VAL A 169 19.38 13.34 -4.83
N LEU A 170 19.37 14.00 -6.00
CA LEU A 170 20.11 15.25 -6.25
C LEU A 170 19.42 16.47 -5.64
N THR A 171 18.10 16.60 -5.80
CA THR A 171 17.34 17.81 -5.45
C THR A 171 16.77 17.78 -4.03
N GLY A 172 16.52 16.58 -3.47
CA GLY A 172 15.81 16.40 -2.21
C GLY A 172 14.39 16.97 -2.20
N HIS A 173 13.77 17.18 -3.38
CA HIS A 173 12.49 17.89 -3.45
C HIS A 173 11.35 17.08 -2.81
N TRP A 174 10.56 17.73 -1.95
CA TRP A 174 9.45 17.12 -1.20
C TRP A 174 8.41 16.46 -2.11
N LEU A 175 8.05 17.11 -3.22
CA LEU A 175 7.09 16.55 -4.19
C LEU A 175 7.54 15.21 -4.78
N LEU A 176 8.84 15.07 -5.10
CA LEU A 176 9.38 13.84 -5.67
C LEU A 176 9.43 12.73 -4.61
N MET A 177 9.70 13.11 -3.36
CA MET A 177 9.62 12.20 -2.21
C MET A 177 8.20 11.66 -2.01
N ASP A 178 7.19 12.54 -2.04
CA ASP A 178 5.79 12.13 -1.93
C ASP A 178 5.36 11.30 -3.14
N ALA A 179 5.77 11.65 -4.36
CA ALA A 179 5.46 10.87 -5.56
C ALA A 179 6.02 9.43 -5.48
N MET A 180 7.25 9.28 -5.02
CA MET A 180 7.84 7.96 -4.76
C MET A 180 7.14 7.22 -3.62
N GLY A 181 6.81 7.90 -2.52
CA GLY A 181 6.05 7.32 -1.41
C GLY A 181 4.69 6.81 -1.87
N MET A 182 3.92 7.63 -2.60
CA MET A 182 2.66 7.21 -3.23
C MET A 182 2.85 6.02 -4.16
N GLY A 183 3.94 6.01 -4.94
CA GLY A 183 4.26 4.90 -5.82
C GLY A 183 4.57 3.59 -5.08
N LEU A 184 5.31 3.68 -3.98
CA LEU A 184 5.58 2.57 -3.06
C LEU A 184 4.29 2.05 -2.43
N CYS A 185 3.40 2.93 -1.94
CA CYS A 185 2.08 2.56 -1.41
C CYS A 185 1.29 1.71 -2.40
N VAL A 186 1.11 2.24 -3.61
CA VAL A 186 0.30 1.58 -4.64
C VAL A 186 0.91 0.24 -5.03
N THR A 187 2.24 0.20 -5.21
CA THR A 187 2.95 -1.02 -5.58
C THR A 187 2.80 -2.09 -4.50
N PHE A 188 2.95 -1.73 -3.23
CA PHE A 188 2.80 -2.67 -2.12
C PHE A 188 1.36 -3.23 -2.04
N ILE A 189 0.34 -2.36 -2.15
CA ILE A 189 -1.08 -2.78 -2.16
C ILE A 189 -1.40 -3.64 -3.41
N ALA A 190 -0.77 -3.36 -4.55
CA ALA A 190 -1.02 -4.08 -5.79
C ALA A 190 -0.37 -5.48 -5.81
N LEU A 191 0.87 -5.59 -5.31
CA LEU A 191 1.68 -6.81 -5.40
C LEU A 191 1.48 -7.77 -4.24
N ILE A 192 1.27 -7.27 -3.02
CA ILE A 192 1.10 -8.14 -1.85
C ILE A 192 -0.35 -8.60 -1.74
N ARG A 193 -0.52 -9.93 -1.67
CA ARG A 193 -1.83 -10.56 -1.61
C ARG A 193 -2.03 -11.27 -0.30
N LEU A 194 -3.14 -10.95 0.36
CA LEU A 194 -3.59 -11.68 1.54
C LEU A 194 -4.44 -12.87 1.10
N PRO A 195 -4.11 -14.11 1.52
CA PRO A 195 -4.80 -15.31 1.07
C PRO A 195 -6.14 -15.52 1.77
N SER A 196 -6.35 -14.93 2.95
CA SER A 196 -7.59 -15.07 3.72
C SER A 196 -7.79 -13.93 4.71
N LEU A 197 -9.03 -13.79 5.19
CA LEU A 197 -9.35 -12.83 6.24
C LEU A 197 -8.65 -13.18 7.56
N LYS A 198 -8.41 -14.46 7.84
CA LYS A 198 -7.63 -14.89 9.01
C LYS A 198 -6.21 -14.31 8.98
N VAL A 199 -5.53 -14.34 7.84
CA VAL A 199 -4.17 -13.77 7.76
C VAL A 199 -4.22 -12.25 7.89
N SER A 200 -5.22 -11.60 7.28
CA SER A 200 -5.39 -10.14 7.39
C SER A 200 -5.66 -9.67 8.83
N THR A 201 -6.59 -10.33 9.52
CA THR A 201 -6.92 -10.05 10.93
C THR A 201 -5.72 -10.24 11.84
N LEU A 202 -4.95 -11.32 11.63
CA LEU A 202 -3.73 -11.59 12.39
C LEU A 202 -2.64 -10.54 12.14
N LEU A 203 -2.43 -10.14 10.87
CA LEU A 203 -1.48 -9.08 10.51
C LEU A 203 -1.85 -7.74 11.17
N LEU A 204 -3.10 -7.30 11.00
CA LEU A 204 -3.58 -6.02 11.53
C LEU A 204 -3.61 -6.00 13.06
N THR A 205 -3.98 -7.10 13.70
CA THR A 205 -3.95 -7.19 15.17
C THR A 205 -2.51 -7.21 15.69
N GLY A 206 -1.60 -7.91 15.01
CA GLY A 206 -0.17 -7.89 15.38
C GLY A 206 0.45 -6.51 15.23
N LEU A 207 0.09 -5.78 14.17
CA LEU A 207 0.53 -4.41 13.94
C LEU A 207 -0.09 -3.40 14.92
N LEU A 208 -1.34 -3.61 15.32
CA LEU A 208 -1.99 -2.85 16.38
C LEU A 208 -1.21 -3.00 17.70
N LEU A 209 -0.87 -4.23 18.10
CA LEU A 209 -0.09 -4.48 19.31
C LEU A 209 1.31 -3.87 19.23
N TYR A 210 1.94 -3.95 18.05
CA TYR A 210 3.21 -3.28 17.78
C TYR A 210 3.13 -1.77 17.98
N ASP A 211 2.13 -1.11 17.40
CA ASP A 211 1.99 0.35 17.45
C ASP A 211 1.73 0.82 18.89
N VAL A 212 0.83 0.14 19.61
CA VAL A 212 0.56 0.42 21.03
C VAL A 212 1.81 0.23 21.89
N PHE A 213 2.56 -0.87 21.69
CA PHE A 213 3.79 -1.12 22.42
C PHE A 213 4.84 -0.03 22.17
N TRP A 214 5.12 0.30 20.91
CA TRP A 214 6.18 1.23 20.58
C TRP A 214 5.81 2.70 20.81
N VAL A 215 4.53 3.07 20.75
CA VAL A 215 4.10 4.44 21.02
C VAL A 215 3.94 4.71 22.52
N PHE A 216 3.36 3.80 23.30
CA PHE A 216 3.12 4.06 24.73
C PHE A 216 4.13 3.41 25.67
N PHE A 217 4.47 2.14 25.45
CA PHE A 217 5.32 1.39 26.38
C PHE A 217 6.81 1.62 26.17
N SER A 218 7.25 2.00 24.96
CA SER A 218 8.69 2.21 24.69
C SER A 218 9.32 3.30 25.55
N SER A 219 8.56 4.35 25.89
CA SER A 219 9.02 5.41 26.81
C SER A 219 9.29 4.91 28.22
N TYR A 220 8.54 3.91 28.70
CA TYR A 220 8.73 3.35 30.03
C TYR A 220 10.05 2.56 30.14
N ILE A 221 10.43 1.87 29.06
CA ILE A 221 11.64 1.02 29.03
C ILE A 221 12.89 1.83 28.65
N PHE A 222 12.79 2.73 27.67
CA PHE A 222 13.94 3.43 27.08
C PHE A 222 14.00 4.92 27.44
N THR A 223 13.19 5.38 28.40
CA THR A 223 13.07 6.78 28.86
C THR A 223 12.68 7.79 27.76
N THR A 224 12.55 7.33 26.52
CA THR A 224 12.23 8.12 25.33
C THR A 224 11.38 7.31 24.37
N ASN A 225 10.48 7.97 23.64
CA ASN A 225 9.68 7.34 22.59
C ASN A 225 10.58 6.94 21.43
N VAL A 226 10.95 5.66 21.36
CA VAL A 226 11.90 5.12 20.39
C VAL A 226 11.39 5.34 18.96
N MET A 227 10.10 5.07 18.72
CA MET A 227 9.47 5.26 17.41
C MET A 227 9.53 6.72 16.93
N VAL A 228 9.22 7.67 17.83
CA VAL A 228 9.25 9.10 17.48
C VAL A 228 10.68 9.56 17.25
N LYS A 229 11.61 9.19 18.12
CA LYS A 229 13.03 9.58 18.02
C LYS A 229 13.67 9.07 16.72
N VAL A 230 13.32 7.85 16.31
CA VAL A 230 13.74 7.25 15.03
C VAL A 230 13.08 7.97 13.85
N ALA A 231 11.78 8.26 13.93
CA ALA A 231 11.02 8.89 12.85
C ALA A 231 11.36 10.38 12.62
N THR A 232 11.84 11.09 13.65
CA THR A 232 12.18 12.52 13.55
C THR A 232 13.61 12.78 13.11
N ARG A 233 14.48 11.77 13.10
CA ARG A 233 15.88 11.96 12.70
C ARG A 233 16.00 11.98 11.18
N PRO A 234 16.46 13.09 10.58
CA PRO A 234 16.66 13.16 9.13
C PRO A 234 17.84 12.26 8.73
N ALA A 235 17.69 11.54 7.61
CA ALA A 235 18.76 10.70 7.10
C ALA A 235 19.75 11.54 6.26
N GLU A 236 21.03 11.21 6.37
CA GLU A 236 22.04 11.78 5.48
C GLU A 236 21.83 11.33 4.03
N ASN A 237 22.03 12.24 3.09
CA ASN A 237 21.94 11.91 1.67
C ASN A 237 23.05 10.92 1.30
N PRO A 238 22.73 9.75 0.70
CA PRO A 238 23.74 8.76 0.31
C PRO A 238 24.78 9.35 -0.66
N MET A 239 24.42 10.34 -1.47
CA MET A 239 25.37 11.03 -2.35
C MET A 239 26.44 11.80 -1.60
N ASN A 240 26.12 12.40 -0.45
CA ASN A 240 27.12 13.12 0.35
C ASN A 240 28.17 12.15 0.92
N VAL A 241 27.75 10.95 1.30
CA VAL A 241 28.66 9.90 1.80
C VAL A 241 29.55 9.38 0.67
N VAL A 242 28.98 9.11 -0.51
CA VAL A 242 29.73 8.65 -1.70
C VAL A 242 30.69 9.72 -2.21
N ALA A 243 30.27 10.98 -2.28
CA ALA A 243 31.11 12.10 -2.68
C ALA A 243 32.29 12.33 -1.71
N ARG A 244 32.05 12.17 -0.39
CA ARG A 244 33.10 12.24 0.63
C ARG A 244 34.10 11.08 0.51
N ARG A 245 33.63 9.88 0.15
CA ARG A 245 34.48 8.69 -0.07
C ARG A 245 35.30 8.77 -1.37
N LEU A 246 34.76 9.37 -2.41
CA LEU A 246 35.42 9.53 -3.72
C LEU A 246 36.32 10.78 -3.82
N GLN A 247 36.47 11.56 -2.74
CA GLN A 247 37.30 12.78 -2.72
C GLN A 247 37.01 13.76 -3.88
N LEU A 248 35.78 13.78 -4.41
CA LEU A 248 35.35 14.74 -5.42
C LEU A 248 35.17 16.12 -4.75
N GLY A 249 36.31 16.78 -4.50
CA GLY A 249 36.38 18.10 -3.90
C GLY A 249 35.95 19.17 -4.90
N GLY A 250 34.77 19.74 -4.69
CA GLY A 250 34.48 21.09 -5.20
C GLY A 250 33.05 21.40 -5.61
N ALA A 251 32.30 20.46 -6.22
CA ALA A 251 31.08 20.84 -6.96
C ALA A 251 29.74 20.38 -6.37
N MET A 252 29.73 19.57 -5.30
CA MET A 252 28.50 18.88 -4.87
C MET A 252 28.36 18.71 -3.35
N ARG A 253 28.88 19.67 -2.57
CA ARG A 253 28.99 19.52 -1.12
C ARG A 253 27.71 19.79 -0.31
N ASP A 254 26.67 20.32 -0.93
CA ASP A 254 25.47 20.76 -0.24
C ASP A 254 24.20 20.03 -0.70
N ALA A 255 24.26 18.69 -0.87
CA ALA A 255 23.03 17.95 -1.12
C ALA A 255 22.16 17.95 0.16
N PRO A 256 20.87 18.31 0.08
CA PRO A 256 19.98 18.43 1.23
C PRO A 256 19.80 17.10 1.95
N LYS A 257 19.52 17.16 3.26
CA LYS A 257 19.18 15.97 4.06
C LYS A 257 17.89 15.35 3.52
N LEU A 258 17.87 14.03 3.37
CA LEU A 258 16.71 13.32 2.83
C LEU A 258 15.83 12.84 3.99
N SER A 259 14.55 13.20 3.97
CA SER A 259 13.56 12.40 4.69
C SER A 259 13.27 11.13 3.90
N LEU A 260 13.24 10.00 4.62
CA LEU A 260 12.98 8.71 4.01
C LEU A 260 11.54 8.68 3.46
N PRO A 261 11.30 8.12 2.26
CA PRO A 261 9.98 7.99 1.63
C PRO A 261 8.89 7.23 2.41
N ALA A 262 9.17 6.79 3.64
CA ALA A 262 8.22 6.10 4.52
C ALA A 262 7.12 7.02 5.10
N LYS A 263 7.08 8.28 4.66
CA LYS A 263 6.20 9.33 5.17
C LYS A 263 5.80 10.30 4.07
N LEU A 264 4.51 10.58 3.97
CA LEU A 264 3.97 11.60 3.06
C LEU A 264 3.88 12.94 3.80
N VAL A 265 4.27 14.01 3.10
CA VAL A 265 4.47 15.34 3.68
C VAL A 265 3.65 16.38 2.90
N PHE A 266 2.46 16.71 3.39
CA PHE A 266 1.59 17.67 2.72
C PHE A 266 1.78 19.09 3.25
N PRO A 267 2.07 20.08 2.40
CA PRO A 267 2.13 21.48 2.82
C PRO A 267 0.74 21.96 3.25
N SER A 268 0.64 22.59 4.42
CA SER A 268 -0.58 23.30 4.82
C SER A 268 -0.75 24.59 4.03
N MET A 269 -1.95 24.83 3.51
CA MET A 269 -2.28 26.03 2.74
C MET A 269 -2.44 27.27 3.65
N HIS A 270 -2.61 27.07 4.96
CA HIS A 270 -3.02 28.14 5.88
C HIS A 270 -1.92 28.61 6.83
N HIS A 271 -0.82 27.85 7.00
CA HIS A 271 0.36 28.25 7.75
C HIS A 271 1.63 27.87 6.97
N GLN A 272 2.41 28.87 6.55
CA GLN A 272 3.70 28.64 5.92
C GLN A 272 4.62 27.88 6.89
N GLY A 273 5.01 26.65 6.52
CA GLY A 273 5.98 25.83 7.26
C GLY A 273 5.41 24.68 8.08
N HIS A 274 4.09 24.54 8.22
CA HIS A 274 3.49 23.35 8.84
C HIS A 274 3.21 22.28 7.77
N PHE A 275 3.82 21.11 7.94
CA PHE A 275 3.58 19.95 7.10
C PHE A 275 2.74 18.91 7.84
N SER A 276 1.66 18.46 7.21
CA SER A 276 0.93 17.29 7.69
C SER A 276 1.65 16.03 7.26
N MET A 277 1.66 15.06 8.16
CA MET A 277 2.58 13.94 8.17
C MET A 277 1.78 12.65 8.25
N LEU A 278 1.73 11.88 7.16
CA LEU A 278 0.98 10.62 7.11
C LEU A 278 1.93 9.43 6.93
N GLY A 279 1.81 8.43 7.79
CA GLY A 279 2.63 7.22 7.73
C GLY A 279 2.24 6.34 6.55
N LEU A 280 3.23 5.90 5.77
CA LEU A 280 2.99 5.00 4.64
C LEU A 280 2.36 3.67 5.10
N GLY A 281 2.80 3.17 6.26
CA GLY A 281 2.27 1.94 6.87
C GLY A 281 0.79 2.02 7.22
N ASP A 282 0.31 3.18 7.64
CA ASP A 282 -1.08 3.40 8.05
C ASP A 282 -2.05 3.37 6.87
N ILE A 283 -1.57 3.68 5.67
CA ILE A 283 -2.32 3.55 4.41
C ILE A 283 -2.24 2.12 3.91
N VAL A 284 -1.02 1.58 3.89
CA VAL A 284 -0.72 0.31 3.24
C VAL A 284 -1.35 -0.88 3.97
N MET A 285 -1.27 -0.92 5.31
CA MET A 285 -1.70 -2.09 6.07
C MET A 285 -3.23 -2.30 6.03
N PRO A 286 -4.06 -1.28 6.32
CA PRO A 286 -5.49 -1.36 6.05
C PRO A 286 -5.79 -1.49 4.55
N GLY A 287 -4.99 -0.86 3.68
CA GLY A 287 -5.12 -0.97 2.23
C GLY A 287 -5.04 -2.40 1.71
N LEU A 288 -4.18 -3.25 2.29
CA LEU A 288 -4.11 -4.67 1.96
C LEU A 288 -5.40 -5.42 2.33
N LEU A 289 -6.02 -5.11 3.47
CA LEU A 289 -7.33 -5.65 3.84
C LEU A 289 -8.40 -5.22 2.82
N LEU A 290 -8.46 -3.93 2.47
CA LEU A 290 -9.44 -3.41 1.52
C LEU A 290 -9.25 -4.01 0.11
N CYS A 291 -8.00 -4.21 -0.31
CA CYS A 291 -7.67 -4.90 -1.55
C CYS A 291 -8.18 -6.35 -1.54
N PHE A 292 -7.95 -7.09 -0.45
CA PHE A 292 -8.52 -8.43 -0.28
C PHE A 292 -10.05 -8.44 -0.36
N VAL A 293 -10.71 -7.50 0.32
CA VAL A 293 -12.18 -7.37 0.31
C VAL A 293 -12.72 -7.06 -1.09
N LEU A 294 -12.05 -6.18 -1.85
CA LEU A 294 -12.45 -5.87 -3.24
C LEU A 294 -12.38 -7.11 -4.14
N ARG A 295 -11.34 -7.92 -3.97
CA ARG A 295 -11.17 -9.18 -4.71
C ARG A 295 -12.23 -10.20 -4.33
N TYR A 296 -12.57 -10.29 -3.04
CA TYR A 296 -13.66 -11.13 -2.58
C TYR A 296 -15.02 -10.68 -3.15
N ASP A 297 -15.29 -9.37 -3.17
CA ASP A 297 -16.49 -8.79 -3.81
C ASP A 297 -16.55 -9.15 -5.32
N ALA A 298 -15.42 -9.08 -6.03
CA ALA A 298 -15.34 -9.43 -7.44
C ALA A 298 -15.51 -10.94 -7.68
N TYR A 299 -14.91 -11.77 -6.82
CA TYR A 299 -15.05 -13.23 -6.83
C TYR A 299 -16.52 -13.63 -6.63
N LYS A 300 -17.19 -13.08 -5.61
CA LYS A 300 -18.60 -13.35 -5.34
C LYS A 300 -19.50 -12.95 -6.51
N LYS A 301 -19.23 -11.80 -7.15
CA LYS A 301 -19.93 -11.36 -8.36
C LYS A 301 -19.74 -12.35 -9.52
N ALA A 302 -18.53 -12.84 -9.74
CA ALA A 302 -18.24 -13.82 -10.80
C ALA A 302 -18.94 -15.16 -10.55
N THR A 303 -18.91 -15.68 -9.30
CA THR A 303 -19.59 -16.93 -8.95
C THR A 303 -21.11 -16.85 -9.15
N LEU A 304 -21.73 -15.72 -8.78
CA LEU A 304 -23.17 -15.50 -9.02
C LEU A 304 -23.53 -15.53 -10.50
N VAL A 305 -22.71 -14.91 -11.36
CA VAL A 305 -22.91 -14.92 -12.82
C VAL A 305 -22.81 -16.34 -13.37
N CYS A 306 -21.80 -17.12 -12.95
CA CYS A 306 -21.62 -18.50 -13.39
C CYS A 306 -22.74 -19.44 -12.91
N GLN A 307 -23.24 -19.28 -11.68
CA GLN A 307 -24.26 -20.17 -11.12
C GLN A 307 -25.67 -19.89 -11.63
N MET A 308 -26.02 -18.63 -11.91
CA MET A 308 -27.39 -18.27 -12.26
C MET A 308 -27.62 -18.00 -13.76
N GLY A 309 -26.60 -17.86 -14.60
CA GLY A 309 -26.75 -17.64 -16.05
C GLY A 309 -27.62 -16.42 -16.45
N GLN A 310 -28.01 -15.59 -15.48
CA GLN A 310 -28.96 -14.50 -15.62
C GLN A 310 -28.25 -13.14 -15.53
N VAL A 311 -28.60 -12.26 -16.46
CA VAL A 311 -28.22 -10.84 -16.44
C VAL A 311 -28.67 -10.22 -15.10
N PRO A 312 -27.83 -9.45 -14.39
CA PRO A 312 -28.17 -8.98 -13.05
C PRO A 312 -29.41 -8.09 -13.09
N GLY A 313 -30.54 -8.55 -12.53
CA GLY A 313 -31.74 -7.74 -12.34
C GLY A 313 -31.52 -6.54 -11.38
N PRO A 314 -32.45 -5.57 -11.34
CA PRO A 314 -32.29 -4.35 -10.54
C PRO A 314 -32.16 -4.69 -9.05
N ARG A 315 -30.99 -4.34 -8.53
CA ARG A 315 -30.52 -4.63 -7.17
C ARG A 315 -31.36 -3.92 -6.10
N SER A 316 -31.88 -4.69 -5.13
CA SER A 316 -32.40 -4.17 -3.86
C SER A 316 -31.34 -3.29 -3.15
N MET A 317 -31.78 -2.26 -2.43
CA MET A 317 -30.93 -1.24 -1.80
C MET A 317 -29.79 -1.84 -0.93
N GLY A 318 -30.06 -2.98 -0.27
CA GLY A 318 -29.07 -3.73 0.53
C GLY A 318 -27.97 -4.45 -0.26
N SER A 319 -28.14 -4.66 -1.58
CA SER A 319 -27.11 -5.25 -2.45
C SER A 319 -26.27 -4.19 -3.21
N ARG A 320 -26.47 -2.90 -2.94
CA ARG A 320 -25.61 -1.82 -3.47
C ARG A 320 -24.36 -1.58 -2.63
N LEU A 321 -24.45 -1.80 -1.32
CA LEU A 321 -23.30 -1.72 -0.41
C LEU A 321 -22.46 -3.00 -0.52
N THR A 322 -21.35 -2.89 -1.26
CA THR A 322 -20.34 -3.94 -1.33
C THR A 322 -19.48 -3.92 -0.06
N TYR A 323 -18.83 -5.05 0.27
CA TYR A 323 -17.96 -5.11 1.44
C TYR A 323 -16.85 -4.05 1.36
N PHE A 324 -16.34 -3.80 0.15
CA PHE A 324 -15.33 -2.77 -0.10
C PHE A 324 -15.77 -1.37 0.32
N HIS A 325 -16.99 -0.95 -0.02
CA HIS A 325 -17.48 0.39 0.35
C HIS A 325 -17.65 0.53 1.87
N CYS A 326 -18.12 -0.53 2.54
CA CYS A 326 -18.24 -0.56 4.00
C CYS A 326 -16.86 -0.41 4.66
N SER A 327 -15.86 -1.19 4.22
CA SER A 327 -14.49 -1.11 4.75
C SER A 327 -13.79 0.21 4.39
N LEU A 328 -14.07 0.80 3.22
CA LEU A 328 -13.55 2.11 2.82
C LEU A 328 -14.12 3.24 3.67
N LEU A 329 -15.42 3.19 3.98
CA LEU A 329 -16.03 4.12 4.93
C LEU A 329 -15.47 3.95 6.33
N GLY A 330 -15.26 2.69 6.77
CA GLY A 330 -14.59 2.37 8.02
C GLY A 330 -13.17 2.96 8.10
N TYR A 331 -12.39 2.83 7.03
CA TYR A 331 -11.05 3.43 6.94
C TYR A 331 -11.10 4.96 7.07
N PHE A 332 -12.03 5.62 6.36
CA PHE A 332 -12.24 7.06 6.46
C PHE A 332 -12.59 7.50 7.89
N LEU A 333 -13.54 6.83 8.54
CA LEU A 333 -13.93 7.13 9.93
C LEU A 333 -12.79 6.87 10.92
N GLY A 334 -12.01 5.81 10.70
CA GLY A 334 -10.83 5.50 11.51
C GLY A 334 -9.75 6.57 11.40
N LEU A 335 -9.47 7.05 10.18
CA LEU A 335 -8.50 8.12 9.95
C LEU A 335 -8.97 9.45 10.53
N LEU A 336 -10.25 9.78 10.38
CA LEU A 336 -10.86 10.96 11.01
C LEU A 336 -10.77 10.89 12.54
N THR A 337 -11.04 9.72 13.13
CA THR A 337 -10.93 9.55 14.58
C THR A 337 -9.48 9.66 15.04
N ALA A 338 -8.53 9.12 14.28
CA ALA A 338 -7.11 9.27 14.56
C ALA A 338 -6.67 10.74 14.54
N THR A 339 -7.07 11.52 13.53
CA THR A 339 -6.72 12.95 13.46
C THR A 339 -7.36 13.76 14.58
N VAL A 340 -8.64 13.53 14.90
CA VAL A 340 -9.32 14.19 16.02
C VAL A 340 -8.62 13.83 17.35
N SER A 341 -8.30 12.56 17.58
CA SER A 341 -7.62 12.14 18.81
C SER A 341 -6.23 12.78 18.96
N ALA A 342 -5.45 12.86 17.88
CA ALA A 342 -4.12 13.48 17.91
C ALA A 342 -4.18 14.98 18.28
N GLU A 343 -5.22 15.69 17.82
CA GLU A 343 -5.45 17.09 18.16
C GLU A 343 -5.91 17.28 19.62
N VAL A 344 -6.83 16.43 20.10
CA VAL A 344 -7.32 16.52 21.48
C VAL A 344 -6.21 16.23 22.49
N PHE A 345 -5.40 15.19 22.26
CA PHE A 345 -4.36 14.78 23.19
C PHE A 345 -3.03 15.53 23.02
N LYS A 346 -2.89 16.35 21.97
CA LYS A 346 -1.65 17.10 21.61
C LYS A 346 -0.38 16.24 21.67
N ALA A 347 -0.51 14.95 21.39
CA ALA A 347 0.54 13.96 21.46
C ALA A 347 0.45 13.00 20.27
N ALA A 348 1.57 12.40 19.89
CA ALA A 348 1.58 11.38 18.85
C ALA A 348 0.75 10.18 19.32
N GLN A 349 -0.28 9.84 18.55
CA GLN A 349 -1.16 8.70 18.80
C GLN A 349 -0.86 7.59 17.78
N PRO A 350 -0.95 6.31 18.18
CA PRO A 350 -0.84 5.18 17.25
C PRO A 350 -2.03 5.20 16.29
N ALA A 351 -1.81 5.44 15.00
CA ALA A 351 -2.90 5.57 14.03
C ALA A 351 -3.64 4.24 13.81
N LEU A 352 -2.92 3.11 13.89
CA LEU A 352 -3.51 1.79 13.73
C LEU A 352 -4.48 1.43 14.87
N LEU A 353 -4.33 2.07 16.03
CA LEU A 353 -5.28 1.93 17.16
C LEU A 353 -6.71 2.27 16.76
N TYR A 354 -6.88 3.25 15.87
CA TYR A 354 -8.18 3.66 15.38
C TYR A 354 -8.52 2.94 14.07
N LEU A 355 -7.57 2.87 13.13
CA LEU A 355 -7.85 2.31 11.79
C LEU A 355 -8.25 0.82 11.83
N VAL A 356 -7.61 0.00 12.66
CA VAL A 356 -7.88 -1.45 12.73
C VAL A 356 -9.32 -1.76 13.17
N PRO A 357 -9.82 -1.28 14.34
CA PRO A 357 -11.20 -1.57 14.74
C PRO A 357 -12.22 -1.01 13.75
N PHE A 358 -12.02 0.21 13.23
CA PHE A 358 -12.97 0.83 12.29
C PHE A 358 -12.99 0.17 10.91
N THR A 359 -11.94 -0.52 10.48
CA THR A 359 -11.94 -1.27 9.20
C THR A 359 -12.36 -2.73 9.37
N LEU A 360 -11.94 -3.37 10.47
CA LEU A 360 -12.13 -4.80 10.71
C LEU A 360 -13.51 -5.11 11.27
N LEU A 361 -13.99 -4.36 12.28
CA LEU A 361 -15.28 -4.65 12.93
C LEU A 361 -16.46 -4.51 11.97
N PRO A 362 -16.60 -3.44 11.16
CA PRO A 362 -17.71 -3.36 10.21
C PRO A 362 -17.67 -4.47 9.16
N LEU A 363 -16.47 -4.87 8.72
CA LEU A 363 -16.30 -5.98 7.78
C LEU A 363 -16.73 -7.31 8.38
N LEU A 364 -16.26 -7.63 9.60
CA LEU A 364 -16.62 -8.85 10.30
C LEU A 364 -18.12 -8.91 10.59
N THR A 365 -18.70 -7.78 11.03
CA THR A 365 -20.13 -7.67 11.32
C THR A 365 -20.96 -7.89 10.05
N MET A 366 -20.60 -7.23 8.95
CA MET A 366 -21.30 -7.39 7.68
C MET A 366 -21.16 -8.81 7.10
N ALA A 367 -19.99 -9.43 7.24
CA ALA A 367 -19.75 -10.81 6.79
C ALA A 367 -20.48 -11.84 7.67
N TYR A 368 -20.61 -11.56 8.97
CA TYR A 368 -21.41 -12.38 9.89
C TYR A 368 -22.90 -12.30 9.54
N VAL A 369 -23.45 -11.08 9.40
CA VAL A 369 -24.87 -10.86 9.04
C VAL A 369 -25.23 -11.49 7.69
N LYS A 370 -24.31 -11.46 6.71
CA LYS A 370 -24.51 -12.09 5.39
C LYS A 370 -24.21 -13.59 5.37
N GLY A 371 -23.72 -14.18 6.45
CA GLY A 371 -23.38 -15.61 6.54
C GLY A 371 -22.14 -16.04 5.73
N ASP A 372 -21.40 -15.09 5.15
CA ASP A 372 -20.20 -15.37 4.33
C ASP A 372 -18.92 -15.51 5.18
N LEU A 373 -18.99 -15.19 6.48
CA LEU A 373 -17.81 -15.08 7.36
C LEU A 373 -16.93 -16.33 7.31
N ARG A 374 -17.51 -17.52 7.42
CA ARG A 374 -16.73 -18.79 7.42
C ARG A 374 -15.96 -18.98 6.10
N ARG A 375 -16.59 -18.67 4.97
CA ARG A 375 -15.95 -18.76 3.64
C ARG A 375 -14.83 -17.73 3.48
N MET A 376 -15.07 -16.49 3.92
CA MET A 376 -14.08 -15.41 3.87
C MET A 376 -12.90 -15.65 4.84
N TRP A 377 -13.14 -16.35 5.94
CA TRP A 377 -12.14 -16.65 6.98
C TRP A 377 -11.07 -17.65 6.54
N SER A 378 -11.45 -18.73 5.86
CA SER A 378 -10.54 -19.86 5.57
C SER A 378 -10.26 -20.11 4.09
N GLU A 379 -11.19 -19.83 3.16
CA GLU A 379 -11.18 -20.45 1.82
C GLU A 379 -11.51 -19.54 0.63
N PRO A 380 -11.17 -18.24 0.58
CA PRO A 380 -11.66 -17.39 -0.52
C PRO A 380 -11.05 -17.71 -1.91
N PHE A 381 -9.92 -18.44 -2.00
CA PHE A 381 -9.21 -18.68 -3.27
C PHE A 381 -8.82 -20.15 -3.54
N ILE A 382 -9.35 -21.12 -2.80
CA ILE A 382 -9.14 -22.53 -3.17
C ILE A 382 -9.96 -22.75 -4.45
N ALA A 383 -9.27 -22.96 -5.57
CA ALA A 383 -9.92 -23.42 -6.79
C ALA A 383 -10.78 -24.63 -6.44
N PRO A 384 -12.02 -24.76 -6.95
CA PRO A 384 -12.73 -26.02 -6.80
C PRO A 384 -11.78 -27.12 -7.31
N PRO A 385 -11.60 -28.22 -6.57
CA PRO A 385 -10.85 -29.35 -7.11
C PRO A 385 -11.47 -29.66 -8.47
N ASN A 386 -10.61 -29.77 -9.48
CA ASN A 386 -11.00 -30.16 -10.84
C ASN A 386 -12.16 -31.13 -10.75
N GLY A 387 -13.30 -30.73 -11.33
CA GLY A 387 -14.49 -31.54 -11.30
C GLY A 387 -14.12 -32.94 -11.79
N LYS A 388 -14.14 -33.90 -10.87
CA LYS A 388 -14.48 -35.26 -11.23
C LYS A 388 -15.96 -35.21 -11.61
N ALA A 389 -16.22 -34.80 -12.85
CA ALA A 389 -17.35 -35.32 -13.59
C ALA A 389 -16.99 -36.79 -13.82
N GLY A 390 -17.63 -37.70 -13.08
CA GLY A 390 -17.35 -39.12 -13.22
C GLY A 390 -17.84 -39.97 -12.05
N ALA A 391 -19.06 -40.48 -12.26
CA ALA A 391 -19.49 -41.83 -11.90
C ALA A 391 -19.84 -42.17 -10.44
N ASP A 392 -20.93 -42.93 -10.38
CA ASP A 392 -21.37 -43.86 -9.34
C ASP A 392 -22.04 -43.30 -8.09
N PHE A 393 -23.36 -43.12 -8.23
CA PHE A 393 -24.32 -43.73 -7.30
C PHE A 393 -25.43 -44.38 -8.14
N ASP A 394 -25.19 -45.60 -8.57
CA ASP A 394 -26.23 -46.59 -8.84
C ASP A 394 -26.12 -47.67 -7.74
N VAL A 395 -27.30 -48.01 -7.20
CA VAL A 395 -27.65 -49.03 -6.19
C VAL A 395 -27.50 -48.64 -4.71
#